data_AF-A0A7R8WDI1-F1
#
_entry.id   AF-A0A7R8WDI1-F1
#
_cell.length_a   1.000
_cell.length_b   1.000
_cell.length_c   1.000
_cell.angle_alpha   90.00
_cell.angle_beta   90.00
_cell.angle_gamma   90.00
#
_symmetry.space_group_name_H-M   'P 1'
#
loop_
_entity.id
_entity.type
_entity.pdbx_description
1 polymer ?
#
loop_
_entity_poly.entity_id
_entity_poly.type
_entity_poly.pdbx_seq_one_letter_code
_entity_poly.pdbx_strand_id
1 'polypeptide(L)'
;MASSEDMNFDEDSKPRFSVFERSLSQAPVSLEVETKPDLEDLTLSNTLEAAKEDDAPQAVFGLNAVTKEHVMVVDNVLAFNEEGSMTMFSQLYQATGDIIGSPGGPNEQPRACWALSIGDIQQLYKAQCDVVDATKDMLSVLKDQNWMLPIVRTVCSDLRIIASRADIHRRVEDAQEKAAPFILNCFRICAADTRASEEDTKRWGMLGLVNELIRIYFRINCLNLCRPLIRAIDQSALKDRFPLSHRITYMYFVGRKAMFDSNYKQADEYLSYAFIHCHKSCTKNKRLILLHLIPVKLILGVIPKQDLLQKYNLPQFSEVVTSVRTGNLRLFNQTLNQHQAFFIQSGIYLILEKAKIIVLRNLFKKIYILTGTHQVDIQLFQHALKAMGEEDVDTAETQCILGNLIFDGHIKGYISHQHNKLVVSKQNPFPPLGGVQVAATG
;
A
#
# COMPACT_ATOMS: atom_id res chain seq x y z
N MET A 1 -31.63 40.90 -25.34
CA MET A 1 -30.91 41.03 -26.62
C MET A 1 -29.55 41.62 -26.33
N ALA A 2 -28.50 40.95 -26.80
CA ALA A 2 -27.16 41.39 -27.20
C ALA A 2 -26.51 42.59 -26.43
N SER A 3 -25.36 42.35 -25.78
CA SER A 3 -23.98 42.74 -26.21
C SER A 3 -23.63 44.17 -25.75
N SER A 4 -22.44 44.57 -25.30
CA SER A 4 -21.05 44.11 -25.42
C SER A 4 -20.16 45.07 -24.58
N GLU A 5 -18.84 44.81 -24.56
CA GLU A 5 -17.69 45.60 -24.02
C GLU A 5 -17.18 45.08 -22.65
N ASP A 6 -16.26 44.10 -22.60
CA ASP A 6 -14.84 44.04 -23.02
C ASP A 6 -13.93 45.07 -22.33
N MET A 7 -12.96 44.58 -21.55
CA MET A 7 -11.55 44.96 -21.66
C MET A 7 -10.60 43.90 -21.07
N ASN A 8 -9.55 43.64 -21.86
CA ASN A 8 -8.56 42.56 -21.87
C ASN A 8 -7.39 42.64 -20.85
N PHE A 9 -6.56 41.58 -20.93
CA PHE A 9 -5.14 41.39 -20.57
C PHE A 9 -4.88 40.92 -19.12
N ASP A 10 -4.16 39.82 -18.85
CA ASP A 10 -3.00 39.25 -19.55
C ASP A 10 -3.03 37.72 -19.76
N GLU A 11 -2.52 37.32 -20.93
CA GLU A 11 -1.94 36.01 -21.20
C GLU A 11 -0.63 35.87 -20.43
N ASP A 12 -0.54 34.95 -19.46
CA ASP A 12 0.70 34.20 -19.27
C ASP A 12 0.53 32.96 -18.36
N SER A 13 1.09 31.85 -18.83
CA SER A 13 1.52 30.67 -18.06
C SER A 13 0.52 29.58 -17.64
N LYS A 14 0.04 28.80 -18.61
CA LYS A 14 0.14 27.33 -18.54
C LYS A 14 1.20 26.87 -19.56
N PRO A 15 1.90 25.73 -19.40
CA PRO A 15 1.61 24.61 -18.49
C PRO A 15 2.85 24.05 -17.73
N ARG A 16 2.66 23.36 -16.61
CA ARG A 16 3.64 22.38 -16.09
C ARG A 16 3.00 21.03 -15.76
N PHE A 17 2.44 20.42 -16.80
CA PHE A 17 2.40 18.96 -16.97
C PHE A 17 3.74 18.53 -17.59
N SER A 18 4.67 17.96 -16.82
CA SER A 18 5.82 17.18 -17.36
C SER A 18 6.76 16.61 -16.27
N VAL A 19 6.26 15.73 -15.40
CA VAL A 19 7.14 14.75 -14.71
C VAL A 19 6.51 13.34 -14.67
N PHE A 20 5.21 13.20 -14.94
CA PHE A 20 4.50 11.91 -14.89
C PHE A 20 4.33 11.21 -16.25
N GLU A 21 4.30 11.97 -17.34
CA GLU A 21 4.09 11.42 -18.70
C GLU A 21 5.35 10.80 -19.32
N ARG A 22 6.57 11.09 -18.83
CA ARG A 22 7.81 10.50 -19.38
C ARG A 22 8.06 9.05 -18.96
N SER A 23 7.19 8.45 -18.13
CA SER A 23 7.30 7.03 -17.75
C SER A 23 6.12 6.16 -18.19
N LEU A 24 4.97 6.73 -18.56
CA LEU A 24 3.75 5.97 -18.91
C LEU A 24 2.85 6.72 -19.92
N SER A 25 3.33 6.98 -21.13
CA SER A 25 2.53 6.93 -22.38
C SER A 25 3.37 7.35 -23.58
N GLN A 26 3.53 6.44 -24.53
CA GLN A 26 3.23 6.66 -25.95
C GLN A 26 3.47 5.33 -26.69
N ALA A 27 2.39 4.80 -27.24
CA ALA A 27 2.34 3.81 -28.31
C ALA A 27 1.54 4.49 -29.46
N PRO A 28 1.65 4.06 -30.73
CA PRO A 28 1.15 2.75 -31.14
C PRO A 28 2.01 2.03 -32.20
N VAL A 29 1.73 0.74 -32.39
CA VAL A 29 1.99 0.06 -33.65
C VAL A 29 1.04 0.63 -34.70
N SER A 30 1.57 1.15 -35.80
CA SER A 30 0.97 1.17 -37.14
C SER A 30 2.11 1.43 -38.14
N LEU A 31 2.05 0.79 -39.31
CA LEU A 31 3.07 0.81 -40.36
C LEU A 31 3.50 2.23 -40.78
N GLU A 32 4.75 2.30 -41.30
CA GLU A 32 5.43 3.37 -42.06
C GLU A 32 6.47 4.26 -41.36
N VAL A 33 7.55 4.50 -42.11
CA VAL A 33 8.91 4.95 -41.78
C VAL A 33 9.08 6.40 -42.23
N GLU A 34 9.80 7.24 -41.46
CA GLU A 34 10.72 8.28 -41.98
C GLU A 34 11.50 9.00 -40.85
N THR A 35 12.71 9.47 -41.18
CA THR A 35 13.90 9.61 -40.32
C THR A 35 14.43 11.04 -40.08
N LYS A 36 14.91 11.32 -38.84
CA LYS A 36 16.06 12.19 -38.38
C LYS A 36 16.08 13.72 -38.69
N PRO A 37 16.93 14.58 -38.03
CA PRO A 37 18.10 14.31 -37.17
C PRO A 37 18.25 15.09 -35.81
N ASP A 38 18.92 14.40 -34.88
CA ASP A 38 20.03 14.73 -33.96
C ASP A 38 20.17 16.11 -33.26
N LEU A 39 20.45 16.08 -31.95
CA LEU A 39 21.46 16.93 -31.30
C LEU A 39 21.97 16.30 -29.99
N GLU A 40 23.28 16.18 -29.95
CA GLU A 40 24.14 15.54 -28.97
C GLU A 40 24.46 16.44 -27.76
N ASP A 41 25.21 15.86 -26.83
CA ASP A 41 26.01 16.48 -25.77
C ASP A 41 25.34 16.88 -24.45
N LEU A 42 25.61 16.08 -23.40
CA LEU A 42 26.55 16.50 -22.36
C LEU A 42 26.97 15.31 -21.49
N THR A 43 28.27 15.06 -21.55
CA THR A 43 29.04 13.96 -20.97
C THR A 43 29.18 14.01 -19.46
N LEU A 44 29.34 12.80 -18.92
CA LEU A 44 29.93 12.44 -17.63
C LEU A 44 31.24 13.17 -17.29
N SER A 45 31.44 13.42 -16.00
CA SER A 45 32.70 13.30 -15.22
C SER A 45 32.48 14.02 -13.88
N ASN A 46 33.02 13.68 -12.72
CA ASN A 46 33.89 12.62 -12.20
C ASN A 46 33.71 12.71 -10.67
N THR A 47 33.64 11.57 -9.97
CA THR A 47 34.43 11.26 -8.76
C THR A 47 34.04 9.87 -8.24
N LEU A 48 34.83 8.87 -8.67
CA LEU A 48 35.29 7.77 -7.82
C LEU A 48 36.10 8.41 -6.66
N GLU A 49 36.23 7.89 -5.43
CA GLU A 49 36.70 6.55 -5.08
C GLU A 49 36.75 6.40 -3.54
N ALA A 50 36.98 5.16 -3.08
CA ALA A 50 37.22 4.70 -1.70
C ALA A 50 35.97 4.48 -0.79
N ALA A 51 35.70 3.31 -0.21
CA ALA A 51 36.56 2.17 0.10
C ALA A 51 35.81 0.83 -0.07
N LYS A 52 36.55 -0.16 -0.60
CA LYS A 52 36.27 -1.59 -0.50
C LYS A 52 37.00 -2.14 0.71
N GLU A 53 36.40 -3.08 1.43
CA GLU A 53 37.10 -4.26 1.95
C GLU A 53 36.09 -5.38 2.22
N ASP A 54 36.55 -6.60 1.94
CA ASP A 54 35.82 -7.83 1.67
C ASP A 54 35.53 -8.69 2.93
N ASP A 55 34.80 -9.78 2.67
CA ASP A 55 34.67 -11.04 3.41
C ASP A 55 33.51 -11.24 4.42
N ALA A 56 32.55 -12.07 3.98
CA ALA A 56 31.65 -12.89 4.81
C ALA A 56 32.43 -14.15 5.30
N PRO A 57 31.93 -15.03 6.23
CA PRO A 57 30.54 -15.23 6.66
C PRO A 57 30.30 -15.57 8.15
N GLN A 58 29.02 -15.77 8.51
CA GLN A 58 28.44 -16.57 9.62
C GLN A 58 27.62 -15.84 10.69
N ALA A 59 26.57 -16.54 11.10
CA ALA A 59 25.46 -16.18 11.95
C ALA A 59 25.84 -15.76 13.38
N VAL A 60 25.34 -14.59 13.82
CA VAL A 60 24.83 -14.35 15.18
C VAL A 60 23.75 -13.27 15.09
N PHE A 61 22.49 -13.62 15.38
CA PHE A 61 21.40 -12.67 15.57
C PHE A 61 21.66 -11.85 16.86
N GLY A 62 22.24 -10.66 16.71
CA GLY A 62 22.55 -9.76 17.81
C GLY A 62 21.36 -8.90 18.24
N LEU A 63 20.93 -9.08 19.50
CA LEU A 63 19.95 -8.30 20.27
C LEU A 63 20.29 -6.80 20.47
N ASN A 64 21.32 -6.26 19.82
CA ASN A 64 21.94 -4.99 20.22
C ASN A 64 21.72 -3.79 19.28
N ALA A 65 20.95 -3.93 18.19
CA ALA A 65 20.76 -2.83 17.23
C ALA A 65 19.52 -1.95 17.51
N VAL A 66 18.53 -2.45 18.27
CA VAL A 66 17.27 -1.70 18.53
C VAL A 66 17.38 -0.77 19.75
N THR A 67 18.41 -0.94 20.59
CA THR A 67 18.57 -0.21 21.85
C THR A 67 19.43 1.05 21.75
N LYS A 68 20.19 1.27 20.66
CA LYS A 68 21.07 2.45 20.54
C LYS A 68 20.40 3.72 20.02
N GLU A 69 19.23 3.65 19.40
CA GLU A 69 18.48 4.86 18.98
C GLU A 69 17.33 5.24 19.92
N HIS A 70 16.98 4.40 20.89
CA HIS A 70 15.80 4.60 21.75
C HIS A 70 16.10 5.05 23.20
N VAL A 71 17.34 5.45 23.50
CA VAL A 71 17.74 5.94 24.85
C VAL A 71 17.94 7.46 24.91
N MET A 72 17.85 8.19 23.79
CA MET A 72 17.95 9.67 23.81
C MET A 72 16.59 10.37 23.88
N VAL A 73 15.78 10.08 24.89
CA VAL A 73 14.56 10.88 25.20
C VAL A 73 14.77 11.85 26.38
N VAL A 74 15.94 11.83 27.04
CA VAL A 74 16.14 12.63 28.26
C VAL A 74 16.87 13.97 28.04
N ASP A 75 17.62 14.17 26.95
CA ASP A 75 18.53 15.34 26.88
C ASP A 75 18.05 16.55 26.05
N ASN A 76 16.82 16.58 25.53
CA ASN A 76 16.35 17.73 24.72
C ASN A 76 15.02 18.37 25.18
N VAL A 77 14.57 18.13 26.41
CA VAL A 77 13.32 18.72 26.95
C VAL A 77 13.54 20.03 27.74
N LEU A 78 14.78 20.44 27.98
CA LEU A 78 15.08 21.65 28.76
C LEU A 78 15.08 22.92 27.90
N ALA A 79 13.89 23.38 27.49
CA ALA A 79 13.72 24.76 27.03
C ALA A 79 12.25 25.26 27.01
N PHE A 80 11.38 24.96 27.97
CA PHE A 80 10.08 25.66 28.06
C PHE A 80 9.61 25.88 29.51
N ASN A 81 9.05 27.08 29.75
CA ASN A 81 8.81 27.67 31.05
C ASN A 81 7.43 27.34 31.65
N GLU A 82 7.33 27.50 32.97
CA GLU A 82 6.15 27.61 33.84
C GLU A 82 5.48 26.33 34.41
N GLU A 83 5.25 26.39 35.72
CA GLU A 83 5.03 25.35 36.75
C GLU A 83 4.02 24.22 36.44
N GLY A 84 3.11 24.42 35.48
CA GLY A 84 2.17 23.40 35.03
C GLY A 84 2.85 22.23 34.29
N SER A 85 3.93 22.52 33.56
CA SER A 85 4.72 21.50 32.86
C SER A 85 5.42 20.54 33.84
N MET A 86 6.03 21.07 34.90
CA MET A 86 6.69 20.29 35.95
C MET A 86 5.72 19.40 36.73
N THR A 87 4.49 19.88 36.97
CA THR A 87 3.46 19.09 37.66
C THR A 87 2.98 17.93 36.78
N MET A 88 2.85 18.13 35.47
CA MET A 88 2.50 17.06 34.54
C MET A 88 3.66 16.11 34.30
N PHE A 89 4.91 16.57 34.19
CA PHE A 89 6.07 15.68 34.18
C PHE A 89 6.17 14.88 35.48
N SER A 90 5.86 15.47 36.64
CA SER A 90 5.77 14.76 37.91
C SER A 90 4.63 13.74 37.93
N GLN A 91 3.48 14.02 37.32
CA GLN A 91 2.37 13.05 37.19
C GLN A 91 2.69 11.95 36.19
N LEU A 92 3.43 12.25 35.11
CA LEU A 92 3.92 11.26 34.15
C LEU A 92 4.90 10.38 34.89
N TYR A 93 5.87 10.98 35.56
CA TYR A 93 6.88 10.29 36.34
C TYR A 93 6.30 9.52 37.52
N GLN A 94 5.20 9.95 38.15
CA GLN A 94 4.50 9.19 39.18
C GLN A 94 3.65 8.05 38.59
N ALA A 95 2.90 8.30 37.52
CA ALA A 95 2.09 7.27 36.85
C ALA A 95 2.96 6.22 36.14
N THR A 96 4.08 6.62 35.54
CA THR A 96 5.13 5.71 35.06
C THR A 96 6.00 5.20 36.20
N GLY A 97 6.10 5.95 37.30
CA GLY A 97 6.86 5.67 38.54
C GLY A 97 6.31 4.51 39.35
N ASP A 98 5.00 4.40 39.43
CA ASP A 98 4.33 3.22 39.99
C ASP A 98 4.44 2.02 39.03
N ILE A 99 4.63 2.27 37.73
CA ILE A 99 5.06 1.27 36.74
C ILE A 99 6.58 1.04 36.82
N ILE A 100 7.34 1.78 37.65
CA ILE A 100 8.79 1.65 37.86
C ILE A 100 9.17 0.77 39.06
N GLY A 101 8.25 0.46 39.98
CA GLY A 101 8.54 -0.44 41.10
C GLY A 101 8.59 -1.92 40.73
N SER A 102 9.76 -2.55 40.77
CA SER A 102 9.82 -4.03 40.91
C SER A 102 9.37 -4.42 42.32
N PRO A 103 8.78 -5.60 42.55
CA PRO A 103 8.63 -6.12 43.89
C PRO A 103 10.04 -6.47 44.43
N GLY A 104 10.66 -5.57 45.20
CA GLY A 104 11.75 -5.91 46.13
C GLY A 104 13.21 -5.71 45.68
N GLY A 105 13.59 -4.57 45.09
CA GLY A 105 15.01 -4.24 44.83
C GLY A 105 15.36 -2.77 45.09
N PRO A 106 16.58 -2.44 45.61
CA PRO A 106 16.94 -1.08 46.03
C PRO A 106 17.37 -0.13 44.89
N ASN A 107 17.26 -0.56 43.62
CA ASN A 107 17.51 0.26 42.43
C ASN A 107 16.30 0.12 41.48
N GLU A 108 15.36 1.06 41.58
CA GLU A 108 14.10 1.09 40.85
C GLU A 108 14.31 1.29 39.34
N GLN A 109 14.36 0.20 38.57
CA GLN A 109 14.31 0.25 37.11
C GLN A 109 12.86 0.13 36.63
N PRO A 110 12.42 0.89 35.60
CA PRO A 110 11.07 0.79 35.03
C PRO A 110 10.63 -0.67 34.83
N ARG A 111 9.44 -1.09 35.25
CA ARG A 111 8.99 -2.50 35.15
C ARG A 111 9.04 -3.02 33.71
N ALA A 112 8.83 -2.17 32.72
CA ALA A 112 9.06 -2.49 31.31
C ALA A 112 10.55 -2.73 31.00
N CYS A 113 11.46 -1.88 31.49
CA CYS A 113 12.91 -2.07 31.36
C CYS A 113 13.41 -3.31 32.12
N TRP A 114 12.87 -3.57 33.32
CA TRP A 114 13.13 -4.78 34.09
C TRP A 114 12.62 -6.03 33.36
N ALA A 115 11.36 -6.03 32.91
CA ALA A 115 10.78 -7.14 32.14
C ALA A 115 11.55 -7.41 30.83
N LEU A 116 12.03 -6.35 30.18
CA LEU A 116 12.91 -6.46 29.02
C LEU A 116 14.26 -7.09 29.40
N SER A 117 14.86 -6.69 30.53
CA SER A 117 16.14 -7.21 31.01
C SER A 117 16.10 -8.70 31.36
N ILE A 118 14.96 -9.19 31.84
CA ILE A 118 14.74 -10.60 32.17
C ILE A 118 14.17 -11.42 30.99
N GLY A 119 13.83 -10.77 29.87
CA GLY A 119 13.24 -11.41 28.69
C GLY A 119 11.81 -11.93 28.89
N ASP A 120 11.07 -11.41 29.88
CA ASP A 120 9.67 -11.77 30.13
C ASP A 120 8.74 -10.90 29.28
N ILE A 121 8.39 -11.43 28.11
CA ILE A 121 7.53 -10.78 27.12
C ILE A 121 6.11 -10.54 27.64
N GLN A 122 5.59 -11.39 28.53
CA GLN A 122 4.22 -11.25 29.05
C GLN A 122 4.14 -10.07 30.02
N GLN A 123 5.11 -9.98 30.94
CA GLN A 123 5.19 -8.84 31.85
C GLN A 123 5.54 -7.55 31.13
N LEU A 124 6.41 -7.61 30.11
CA LEU A 124 6.71 -6.46 29.26
C LEU A 124 5.48 -5.95 28.54
N TYR A 125 4.67 -6.85 27.95
CA TYR A 125 3.41 -6.49 27.30
C TYR A 125 2.44 -5.82 28.26
N LYS A 126 2.23 -6.40 29.46
CA LYS A 126 1.34 -5.84 30.47
C LYS A 126 1.81 -4.45 30.93
N ALA A 127 3.09 -4.31 31.27
CA ALA A 127 3.67 -3.03 31.65
C ALA A 127 3.52 -1.98 30.55
N GLN A 128 3.68 -2.36 29.28
CA GLN A 128 3.49 -1.44 28.17
C GLN A 128 2.02 -1.01 28.01
N CYS A 129 1.06 -1.90 28.23
CA CYS A 129 -0.37 -1.52 28.26
C CYS A 129 -0.62 -0.47 29.34
N ASP A 130 -0.08 -0.68 30.54
CA ASP A 130 -0.21 0.25 31.67
C ASP A 130 0.41 1.63 31.32
N VAL A 131 1.56 1.65 30.64
CA VAL A 131 2.20 2.90 30.16
C VAL A 131 1.33 3.62 29.14
N VAL A 132 0.70 2.90 28.21
CA VAL A 132 -0.20 3.51 27.21
C VAL A 132 -1.43 4.10 27.88
N ASP A 133 -1.99 3.42 28.88
CA ASP A 133 -3.13 3.94 29.64
C ASP A 133 -2.79 5.20 30.45
N ALA A 134 -1.66 5.21 31.15
CA ALA A 134 -1.17 6.39 31.85
C ALA A 134 -0.92 7.57 30.89
N THR A 135 -0.31 7.29 29.73
CA THR A 135 -0.08 8.29 28.68
C THR A 135 -1.40 8.83 28.12
N LYS A 136 -2.39 7.96 27.92
CA LYS A 136 -3.75 8.31 27.48
C LYS A 136 -4.45 9.21 28.51
N ASP A 137 -4.34 8.90 29.80
CA ASP A 137 -4.94 9.70 30.87
C ASP A 137 -4.33 11.10 30.90
N MET A 138 -3.00 11.21 30.78
CA MET A 138 -2.34 12.51 30.67
C MET A 138 -2.76 13.29 29.43
N LEU A 139 -2.82 12.63 28.27
CA LEU A 139 -3.28 13.24 27.02
C LEU A 139 -4.71 13.79 27.16
N SER A 140 -5.55 13.19 28.00
CA SER A 140 -6.90 13.69 28.26
C SER A 140 -6.92 14.96 29.14
N VAL A 141 -6.00 15.07 30.10
CA VAL A 141 -5.89 16.21 31.04
C VAL A 141 -5.30 17.44 30.34
N LEU A 142 -4.32 17.25 29.47
CA LEU A 142 -3.68 18.29 28.67
C LEU A 142 -4.69 18.99 27.75
N LYS A 143 -5.24 20.16 28.11
CA LYS A 143 -6.12 20.92 27.22
C LYS A 143 -5.30 21.87 26.34
N ASP A 144 -5.70 22.00 25.08
CA ASP A 144 -5.14 22.96 24.12
C ASP A 144 -3.60 22.89 23.99
N GLN A 145 -3.03 21.68 24.11
CA GLN A 145 -1.60 21.41 23.98
C GLN A 145 -1.38 20.10 23.21
N ASN A 146 -0.36 20.06 22.34
CA ASN A 146 -0.03 18.90 21.51
C ASN A 146 1.42 18.40 21.60
N TRP A 147 2.26 18.96 22.48
CA TRP A 147 3.66 18.57 22.63
C TRP A 147 3.84 17.08 22.97
N MET A 148 2.83 16.44 23.58
CA MET A 148 2.87 15.03 23.97
C MET A 148 2.61 14.06 22.80
N LEU A 149 2.14 14.54 21.63
CA LEU A 149 1.78 13.69 20.50
C LEU A 149 2.93 12.76 20.01
N PRO A 150 4.20 13.22 19.92
CA PRO A 150 5.31 12.32 19.59
C PRO A 150 5.49 11.20 20.61
N ILE A 151 5.32 11.48 21.91
CA ILE A 151 5.44 10.48 22.99
C ILE A 151 4.32 9.45 22.88
N VAL A 152 3.06 9.91 22.77
CA VAL A 152 1.88 9.05 22.58
C VAL A 152 2.11 8.10 21.40
N ARG A 153 2.63 8.62 20.29
CA ARG A 153 2.91 7.82 19.11
C ARG A 153 3.99 6.76 19.34
N THR A 154 5.10 7.12 19.98
CA THR A 154 6.18 6.18 20.29
C THR A 154 5.67 5.06 21.19
N VAL A 155 4.98 5.41 22.28
CA VAL A 155 4.41 4.46 23.25
C VAL A 155 3.41 3.50 22.58
N CYS A 156 2.52 4.00 21.72
CA CYS A 156 1.60 3.15 20.95
C CYS A 156 2.30 2.27 19.91
N SER A 157 3.36 2.78 19.25
CA SER A 157 4.16 2.00 18.31
C SER A 157 4.89 0.86 19.02
N ASP A 158 5.44 1.13 20.21
CA ASP A 158 6.13 0.13 21.03
C ASP A 158 5.15 -0.93 21.53
N LEU A 159 3.95 -0.54 21.97
CA LEU A 159 2.87 -1.49 22.31
C LEU A 159 2.58 -2.43 21.15
N ARG A 160 2.41 -1.90 19.93
CA ARG A 160 2.17 -2.75 18.73
C ARG A 160 3.32 -3.73 18.48
N ILE A 161 4.57 -3.27 18.60
CA ILE A 161 5.75 -4.12 18.36
C ILE A 161 5.84 -5.22 19.41
N ILE A 162 5.65 -4.88 20.69
CA ILE A 162 5.67 -5.82 21.81
C ILE A 162 4.52 -6.83 21.69
N ALA A 163 3.30 -6.37 21.40
CA ALA A 163 2.15 -7.24 21.14
C ALA A 163 2.42 -8.20 19.97
N SER A 164 3.00 -7.71 18.88
CA SER A 164 3.38 -8.57 17.74
C SER A 164 4.36 -9.66 18.13
N ARG A 165 5.31 -9.38 19.04
CA ARG A 165 6.27 -10.36 19.53
C ARG A 165 5.59 -11.34 20.49
N ALA A 166 4.72 -10.88 21.37
CA ALA A 166 3.96 -11.71 22.29
C ALA A 166 3.11 -12.76 21.56
N ASP A 167 2.47 -12.38 20.46
CA ASP A 167 1.72 -13.29 19.58
C ASP A 167 2.63 -14.34 18.92
N ILE A 168 3.80 -13.94 18.41
CA ILE A 168 4.76 -14.86 17.77
C ILE A 168 5.24 -15.92 18.76
N HIS A 169 5.52 -15.53 20.00
CA HIS A 169 5.96 -16.45 21.04
C HIS A 169 4.80 -17.27 21.66
N ARG A 170 3.55 -17.05 21.21
CA ARG A 170 2.32 -17.66 21.75
C ARG A 170 2.21 -17.58 23.28
N ARG A 171 2.79 -16.53 23.88
CA ARG A 171 2.80 -16.33 25.34
C ARG A 171 1.58 -15.54 25.82
N VAL A 172 0.99 -14.76 24.93
CA VAL A 172 -0.27 -14.04 25.14
C VAL A 172 -1.12 -14.31 23.91
N GLU A 173 -2.28 -14.94 24.10
CA GLU A 173 -3.24 -15.13 23.01
C GLU A 173 -3.82 -13.77 22.61
N ASP A 174 -3.82 -13.51 21.30
CA ASP A 174 -4.40 -12.35 20.65
C ASP A 174 -3.94 -11.02 21.27
N ALA A 175 -2.65 -10.92 21.59
CA ALA A 175 -2.04 -9.73 22.18
C ALA A 175 -2.24 -8.50 21.30
N GLN A 176 -2.10 -8.63 19.97
CA GLN A 176 -2.39 -7.51 19.07
C GLN A 176 -3.86 -7.07 19.08
N GLU A 177 -4.79 -8.01 19.13
CA GLU A 177 -6.22 -7.69 19.22
C GLU A 177 -6.52 -6.96 20.52
N LYS A 178 -5.96 -7.44 21.63
CA LYS A 178 -6.08 -6.83 22.98
C LYS A 178 -5.36 -5.49 23.10
N ALA A 179 -4.32 -5.24 22.32
CA ALA A 179 -3.60 -3.97 22.28
C ALA A 179 -4.34 -2.86 21.51
N ALA A 180 -5.14 -3.23 20.50
CA ALA A 180 -5.82 -2.25 19.64
C ALA A 180 -6.73 -1.25 20.40
N PRO A 181 -7.53 -1.67 21.41
CA PRO A 181 -8.34 -0.75 22.21
C PRO A 181 -7.54 0.37 22.90
N PHE A 182 -6.33 0.10 23.38
CA PHE A 182 -5.48 1.11 24.04
C PHE A 182 -5.08 2.22 23.08
N ILE A 183 -4.63 1.85 21.88
CA ILE A 183 -4.29 2.81 20.81
C ILE A 183 -5.54 3.54 20.31
N LEU A 184 -6.68 2.84 20.20
CA LEU A 184 -7.94 3.41 19.77
C LEU A 184 -8.46 4.48 20.75
N ASN A 185 -8.27 4.29 22.06
CA ASN A 185 -8.63 5.28 23.07
C ASN A 185 -7.80 6.56 22.94
N CYS A 186 -6.49 6.44 22.69
CA CYS A 186 -5.65 7.60 22.36
C CYS A 186 -6.17 8.33 21.11
N PHE A 187 -6.52 7.58 20.06
CA PHE A 187 -7.07 8.14 18.82
C PHE A 187 -8.39 8.90 19.07
N ARG A 188 -9.28 8.35 19.90
CA ARG A 188 -10.57 8.97 20.24
C ARG A 188 -10.37 10.33 20.93
N ILE A 189 -9.40 10.45 21.83
CA ILE A 189 -9.05 11.71 22.49
C ILE A 189 -8.59 12.74 21.44
N CYS A 190 -7.68 12.34 20.53
CA CYS A 190 -7.21 13.23 19.47
C CYS A 190 -8.32 13.66 18.50
N ALA A 191 -9.25 12.74 18.17
CA ALA A 191 -10.35 13.02 17.26
C ALA A 191 -11.43 13.94 17.86
N ALA A 192 -11.66 13.82 19.17
CA ALA A 192 -12.64 14.62 19.91
C ALA A 192 -12.19 16.08 20.15
N ASP A 193 -10.92 16.39 19.90
CA ASP A 193 -10.36 17.73 20.12
C ASP A 193 -10.85 18.71 19.04
N THR A 194 -11.93 19.44 19.34
CA THR A 194 -12.60 20.38 18.42
C THR A 194 -12.35 21.85 18.76
N ARG A 195 -11.84 22.15 19.97
CA ARG A 195 -11.82 23.51 20.53
C ARG A 195 -10.45 24.19 20.40
N ALA A 196 -9.38 23.42 20.26
CA ALA A 196 -8.04 23.93 20.11
C ALA A 196 -7.85 24.66 18.76
N SER A 197 -6.87 25.57 18.74
CA SER A 197 -6.37 26.18 17.51
C SER A 197 -5.83 25.09 16.56
N GLU A 198 -5.67 25.41 15.27
CA GLU A 198 -5.07 24.45 14.34
C GLU A 198 -3.61 24.11 14.72
N GLU A 199 -2.90 25.04 15.37
CA GLU A 199 -1.50 24.84 15.77
C GLU A 199 -1.36 23.93 16.98
N ASP A 200 -2.31 24.00 17.93
CA ASP A 200 -2.24 23.29 19.22
C ASP A 200 -3.11 22.03 19.28
N THR A 201 -3.88 21.75 18.22
CA THR A 201 -4.81 20.62 18.24
C THR A 201 -4.10 19.26 18.32
N LYS A 202 -4.67 18.34 19.08
CA LYS A 202 -4.27 16.93 19.14
C LYS A 202 -4.61 16.17 17.86
N ARG A 203 -5.44 16.74 16.98
CA ARG A 203 -5.80 16.11 15.68
C ARG A 203 -4.58 15.79 14.82
N TRP A 204 -3.47 16.51 15.00
CA TRP A 204 -2.18 16.19 14.37
C TRP A 204 -1.69 14.76 14.64
N GLY A 205 -2.07 14.18 15.79
CA GLY A 205 -1.70 12.81 16.16
C GLY A 205 -2.55 11.71 15.52
N MET A 206 -3.71 12.06 14.94
CA MET A 206 -4.69 11.07 14.45
C MET A 206 -4.08 10.13 13.41
N LEU A 207 -3.38 10.67 12.39
CA LEU A 207 -2.87 9.84 11.30
C LEU A 207 -1.77 8.88 11.75
N GLY A 208 -0.94 9.30 12.71
CA GLY A 208 0.06 8.44 13.32
C GLY A 208 -0.57 7.24 14.01
N LEU A 209 -1.59 7.47 14.84
CA LEU A 209 -2.31 6.43 15.58
C LEU A 209 -3.13 5.51 14.65
N VAL A 210 -3.80 6.07 13.64
CA VAL A 210 -4.50 5.30 12.62
C VAL A 210 -3.56 4.37 11.87
N ASN A 211 -2.34 4.81 11.54
CA ASN A 211 -1.35 3.93 10.92
C ASN A 211 -0.95 2.75 11.81
N GLU A 212 -0.83 2.94 13.13
CA GLU A 212 -0.56 1.83 14.05
C GLU A 212 -1.75 0.86 14.15
N LEU A 213 -2.98 1.37 14.26
CA LEU A 213 -4.21 0.57 14.29
C LEU A 213 -4.41 -0.24 13.00
N ILE A 214 -4.22 0.38 11.84
CA ILE A 214 -4.35 -0.28 10.55
C ILE A 214 -3.31 -1.42 10.43
N ARG A 215 -2.07 -1.23 10.90
CA ARG A 215 -1.07 -2.31 10.92
C ARG A 215 -1.52 -3.50 11.75
N ILE A 216 -2.15 -3.27 12.90
CA ILE A 216 -2.74 -4.32 13.72
C ILE A 216 -3.87 -5.01 12.95
N TYR A 217 -4.83 -4.26 12.40
CA TYR A 217 -6.00 -4.81 11.71
C TYR A 217 -5.65 -5.61 10.45
N PHE A 218 -4.61 -5.21 9.71
CA PHE A 218 -4.10 -6.01 8.60
C PHE A 218 -3.44 -7.31 9.07
N ARG A 219 -2.85 -7.32 10.27
CA ARG A 219 -2.17 -8.51 10.81
C ARG A 219 -3.15 -9.52 11.39
N ILE A 220 -4.20 -9.07 12.08
CA ILE A 220 -5.29 -9.92 12.59
C ILE A 220 -6.38 -10.23 11.54
N ASN A 221 -6.23 -9.71 10.31
CA ASN A 221 -7.18 -9.88 9.21
C ASN A 221 -8.60 -9.31 9.45
N CYS A 222 -8.73 -8.27 10.29
CA CYS A 222 -9.99 -7.58 10.57
C CYS A 222 -10.12 -6.26 9.77
N LEU A 223 -10.03 -6.34 8.44
CA LEU A 223 -9.99 -5.16 7.54
C LEU A 223 -11.24 -4.25 7.63
N ASN A 224 -12.39 -4.80 8.06
CA ASN A 224 -13.62 -4.04 8.26
C ASN A 224 -13.46 -2.91 9.28
N LEU A 225 -12.62 -3.11 10.31
CA LEU A 225 -12.33 -2.12 11.36
C LEU A 225 -11.54 -0.92 10.85
N CYS A 226 -10.95 -0.98 9.66
CA CYS A 226 -10.27 0.16 9.06
C CYS A 226 -11.27 1.22 8.54
N ARG A 227 -12.51 0.84 8.19
CA ARG A 227 -13.47 1.77 7.54
C ARG A 227 -13.78 3.02 8.39
N PRO A 228 -14.08 2.92 9.70
CA PRO A 228 -14.31 4.10 10.54
C PRO A 228 -13.08 5.00 10.67
N LEU A 229 -11.89 4.41 10.77
CA LEU A 229 -10.63 5.15 10.88
C LEU A 229 -10.32 5.94 9.61
N ILE A 230 -10.51 5.31 8.44
CA ILE A 230 -10.36 5.95 7.13
C ILE A 230 -11.30 7.14 7.00
N ARG A 231 -12.59 6.95 7.32
CA ARG A 231 -13.59 8.04 7.27
C ARG A 231 -13.20 9.22 8.16
N ALA A 232 -12.72 8.96 9.37
CA ALA A 232 -12.32 10.02 10.29
C ALA A 232 -11.12 10.83 9.77
N ILE A 233 -10.16 10.20 9.09
CA ILE A 233 -9.03 10.90 8.45
C ILE A 233 -9.50 11.67 7.21
N ASP A 234 -10.32 11.08 6.36
CA ASP A 234 -10.79 11.71 5.12
C ASP A 234 -11.68 12.95 5.39
N GLN A 235 -12.39 12.96 6.53
CA GLN A 235 -13.19 14.08 7.02
C GLN A 235 -12.38 15.14 7.78
N SER A 236 -11.12 14.88 8.12
CA SER A 236 -10.28 15.82 8.86
C SER A 236 -9.83 16.97 7.96
N ALA A 237 -9.90 18.19 8.48
CA ALA A 237 -9.34 19.39 7.83
C ALA A 237 -7.81 19.28 7.60
N LEU A 238 -7.13 18.44 8.39
CA LEU A 238 -5.67 18.27 8.35
C LEU A 238 -5.20 17.21 7.34
N LYS A 239 -6.10 16.54 6.62
CA LYS A 239 -5.79 15.36 5.78
C LYS A 239 -4.57 15.55 4.85
N ASP A 240 -4.44 16.75 4.29
CA ASP A 240 -3.37 17.08 3.33
C ASP A 240 -2.14 17.71 3.97
N ARG A 241 -2.25 18.12 5.24
CA ARG A 241 -1.19 18.80 6.00
C ARG A 241 -0.40 17.86 6.90
N PHE A 242 -0.91 16.65 7.18
CA PHE A 242 -0.17 15.65 7.96
C PHE A 242 1.23 15.38 7.38
N PRO A 243 2.20 14.97 8.22
CA PRO A 243 3.54 14.61 7.78
C PRO A 243 3.53 13.62 6.62
N LEU A 244 4.36 13.89 5.61
CA LEU A 244 4.37 13.11 4.37
C LEU A 244 4.60 11.61 4.61
N SER A 245 5.46 11.26 5.58
CA SER A 245 5.72 9.87 5.97
C SER A 245 4.46 9.14 6.48
N HIS A 246 3.57 9.83 7.19
CA HIS A 246 2.29 9.28 7.66
C HIS A 246 1.30 9.14 6.52
N ARG A 247 1.23 10.15 5.63
CA ARG A 247 0.37 10.10 4.44
C ARG A 247 0.76 8.94 3.53
N ILE A 248 2.05 8.73 3.26
CA ILE A 248 2.52 7.60 2.43
C ILE A 248 2.14 6.26 3.06
N THR A 249 2.34 6.10 4.37
CA THR A 249 1.98 4.87 5.09
C THR A 249 0.48 4.61 5.02
N TYR A 250 -0.33 5.64 5.26
CA TYR A 250 -1.79 5.57 5.18
C TYR A 250 -2.24 5.17 3.77
N MET A 251 -1.78 5.88 2.74
CA MET A 251 -2.12 5.60 1.35
C MET A 251 -1.73 4.19 0.92
N TYR A 252 -0.59 3.67 1.39
CA TYR A 252 -0.21 2.29 1.15
C TYR A 252 -1.23 1.29 1.71
N PHE A 253 -1.67 1.43 2.97
CA PHE A 253 -2.62 0.49 3.55
C PHE A 253 -4.05 0.67 3.02
N VAL A 254 -4.51 1.91 2.85
CA VAL A 254 -5.85 2.16 2.28
C VAL A 254 -5.92 1.64 0.83
N GLY A 255 -4.85 1.83 0.05
CA GLY A 255 -4.72 1.26 -1.29
C GLY A 255 -4.77 -0.27 -1.29
N ARG A 256 -4.09 -0.93 -0.35
CA ARG A 256 -4.17 -2.40 -0.18
C ARG A 256 -5.57 -2.86 0.19
N LYS A 257 -6.26 -2.14 1.08
CA LYS A 257 -7.64 -2.46 1.44
C LYS A 257 -8.56 -2.33 0.22
N ALA A 258 -8.44 -1.24 -0.54
CA ALA A 258 -9.20 -1.03 -1.77
C ALA A 258 -8.93 -2.12 -2.81
N MET A 259 -7.68 -2.59 -2.91
CA MET A 259 -7.30 -3.73 -3.76
C MET A 259 -8.02 -5.02 -3.32
N PHE A 260 -8.11 -5.32 -2.02
CA PHE A 260 -8.84 -6.48 -1.51
C PHE A 260 -10.35 -6.37 -1.70
N ASP A 261 -10.90 -5.16 -1.59
CA ASP A 261 -12.30 -4.85 -1.91
C ASP A 261 -12.58 -4.86 -3.44
N SER A 262 -11.60 -5.26 -4.27
CA SER A 262 -11.66 -5.26 -5.74
C SER A 262 -11.94 -3.88 -6.37
N ASN A 263 -11.74 -2.80 -5.62
CA ASN A 263 -11.89 -1.43 -6.09
C ASN A 263 -10.57 -0.90 -6.70
N TYR A 264 -10.20 -1.47 -7.85
CA TYR A 264 -8.85 -1.32 -8.42
C TYR A 264 -8.48 0.11 -8.82
N LYS A 265 -9.46 0.92 -9.27
CA LYS A 265 -9.21 2.33 -9.63
C LYS A 265 -8.77 3.13 -8.40
N GLN A 266 -9.50 2.99 -7.31
CA GLN A 266 -9.18 3.65 -6.06
C GLN A 266 -7.86 3.11 -5.46
N ALA A 267 -7.63 1.80 -5.55
CA ALA A 267 -6.37 1.19 -5.15
C ALA A 267 -5.18 1.77 -5.92
N ASP A 268 -5.34 2.00 -7.23
CA ASP A 268 -4.32 2.59 -8.08
C ASP A 268 -3.98 4.02 -7.66
N GLU A 269 -4.98 4.86 -7.43
CA GLU A 269 -4.79 6.26 -6.99
C GLU A 269 -3.95 6.31 -5.70
N TYR A 270 -4.34 5.52 -4.69
CA TYR A 270 -3.65 5.49 -3.40
C TYR A 270 -2.24 4.91 -3.47
N LEU A 271 -2.07 3.75 -4.13
CA LEU A 271 -0.78 3.08 -4.23
C LEU A 271 0.19 3.86 -5.13
N SER A 272 -0.31 4.47 -6.22
CA SER A 272 0.47 5.37 -7.07
C SER A 272 0.92 6.58 -6.26
N TYR A 273 0.01 7.25 -5.54
CA TYR A 273 0.38 8.38 -4.67
C TYR A 273 1.49 8.00 -3.68
N ALA A 274 1.34 6.86 -3.00
CA ALA A 274 2.33 6.35 -2.06
C ALA A 274 3.69 6.11 -2.73
N PHE A 275 3.72 5.49 -3.92
CA PHE A 275 4.95 5.19 -4.64
C PHE A 275 5.71 6.45 -5.06
N ILE A 276 4.98 7.43 -5.59
CA ILE A 276 5.53 8.69 -6.13
C ILE A 276 6.16 9.51 -5.01
N HIS A 277 5.42 9.71 -3.92
CA HIS A 277 5.85 10.55 -2.81
C HIS A 277 6.83 9.84 -1.87
N CYS A 278 6.97 8.51 -1.96
CA CYS A 278 7.98 7.79 -1.21
C CYS A 278 9.39 8.25 -1.62
N HIS A 279 10.23 8.53 -0.61
CA HIS A 279 11.58 9.01 -0.81
C HIS A 279 12.42 8.02 -1.64
N LYS A 280 13.30 8.55 -2.50
CA LYS A 280 14.07 7.74 -3.48
C LYS A 280 15.03 6.74 -2.80
N SER A 281 15.57 7.08 -1.63
CA SER A 281 16.44 6.18 -0.85
C SER A 281 15.69 5.02 -0.17
N CYS A 282 14.37 5.14 0.01
CA CYS A 282 13.55 4.14 0.69
C CYS A 282 13.16 3.00 -0.26
N THR A 283 14.16 2.31 -0.82
CA THR A 283 14.00 1.25 -1.83
C THR A 283 13.13 0.10 -1.32
N LYS A 284 13.29 -0.30 -0.05
CA LYS A 284 12.47 -1.34 0.60
C LYS A 284 10.98 -0.96 0.59
N ASN A 285 10.65 0.28 0.95
CA ASN A 285 9.26 0.75 0.99
C ASN A 285 8.66 0.86 -0.41
N LYS A 286 9.42 1.41 -1.37
CA LYS A 286 9.00 1.44 -2.78
C LYS A 286 8.75 0.05 -3.34
N ARG A 287 9.61 -0.93 -3.02
CA ARG A 287 9.40 -2.33 -3.37
C ARG A 287 8.11 -2.89 -2.79
N LEU A 288 7.83 -2.66 -1.50
CA LEU A 288 6.58 -3.09 -0.86
C LEU A 288 5.33 -2.50 -1.51
N ILE A 289 5.38 -1.22 -1.90
CA ILE A 289 4.30 -0.55 -2.62
C ILE A 289 4.12 -1.20 -4.00
N LEU A 290 5.21 -1.42 -4.74
CA LEU A 290 5.17 -2.03 -6.06
C LEU A 290 4.61 -3.45 -6.07
N LEU A 291 4.89 -4.26 -5.05
CA LEU A 291 4.32 -5.61 -4.91
C LEU A 291 2.79 -5.59 -5.03
N HIS A 292 2.14 -4.55 -4.50
CA HIS A 292 0.68 -4.41 -4.52
C HIS A 292 0.19 -3.58 -5.71
N LEU A 293 0.99 -2.60 -6.16
CA LEU A 293 0.64 -1.74 -7.29
C LEU A 293 0.68 -2.47 -8.63
N ILE A 294 1.65 -3.37 -8.84
CA ILE A 294 1.80 -4.08 -10.12
C ILE A 294 0.55 -4.92 -10.46
N PRO A 295 0.03 -5.79 -9.57
CA PRO A 295 -1.22 -6.51 -9.84
C PRO A 295 -2.39 -5.59 -10.20
N VAL A 296 -2.55 -4.48 -9.46
CA VAL A 296 -3.60 -3.48 -9.72
C VAL A 296 -3.44 -2.86 -11.11
N LYS A 297 -2.22 -2.42 -11.47
CA LYS A 297 -1.93 -1.85 -12.78
C LYS A 297 -2.19 -2.87 -13.90
N LEU A 298 -1.83 -4.14 -13.72
CA LEU A 298 -2.08 -5.20 -14.70
C LEU A 298 -3.58 -5.41 -14.95
N ILE A 299 -4.40 -5.42 -13.90
CA ILE A 299 -5.87 -5.52 -14.02
C ILE A 299 -6.45 -4.31 -14.78
N LEU A 300 -5.93 -3.11 -14.49
CA LEU A 300 -6.29 -1.88 -15.21
C LEU A 300 -5.70 -1.80 -16.63
N GLY A 301 -4.92 -2.79 -17.06
CA GLY A 301 -4.32 -2.88 -18.38
C GLY A 301 -3.05 -2.05 -18.59
N VAL A 302 -2.45 -1.56 -17.51
CA VAL A 302 -1.18 -0.85 -17.54
C VAL A 302 -0.05 -1.84 -17.28
N ILE A 303 0.86 -1.96 -18.25
CA ILE A 303 1.94 -2.94 -18.22
C ILE A 303 3.22 -2.25 -17.70
N PRO A 304 3.86 -2.74 -16.62
CA PRO A 304 5.10 -2.16 -16.12
C PRO A 304 6.28 -2.41 -17.08
N LYS A 305 7.25 -1.50 -17.08
CA LYS A 305 8.53 -1.66 -17.81
C LYS A 305 9.44 -2.66 -17.10
N GLN A 306 10.25 -3.38 -17.87
CA GLN A 306 11.19 -4.37 -17.31
C GLN A 306 12.25 -3.72 -16.40
N ASP A 307 12.74 -2.53 -16.77
CA ASP A 307 13.71 -1.78 -15.96
C ASP A 307 13.20 -1.47 -14.54
N LEU A 308 11.88 -1.25 -14.41
CA LEU A 308 11.25 -1.02 -13.11
C LEU A 308 11.34 -2.28 -12.23
N LEU A 309 11.09 -3.46 -12.81
CA LEU A 309 11.14 -4.74 -12.10
C LEU A 309 12.57 -5.06 -11.66
N GLN A 310 13.55 -4.82 -12.54
CA GLN A 310 14.97 -5.00 -12.23
C GLN A 310 15.43 -4.06 -11.11
N LYS A 311 15.09 -2.76 -11.21
CA LYS A 311 15.47 -1.74 -10.23
C LYS A 311 15.02 -2.06 -8.81
N TYR A 312 13.85 -2.67 -8.64
CA TYR A 312 13.30 -3.01 -7.31
C TYR A 312 13.38 -4.50 -6.97
N ASN A 313 14.15 -5.29 -7.73
CA ASN A 313 14.34 -6.72 -7.53
C ASN A 313 13.01 -7.49 -7.39
N LEU A 314 12.21 -7.42 -8.47
CA LEU A 314 10.91 -8.09 -8.62
C LEU A 314 10.89 -9.03 -9.85
N PRO A 315 11.86 -9.96 -9.99
CA PRO A 315 11.95 -10.84 -11.15
C PRO A 315 10.72 -11.76 -11.31
N GLN A 316 10.04 -12.09 -10.21
CA GLN A 316 8.85 -12.96 -10.21
C GLN A 316 7.70 -12.39 -11.07
N PHE A 317 7.68 -11.07 -11.28
CA PHE A 317 6.67 -10.42 -12.13
C PHE A 317 7.03 -10.41 -13.61
N SER A 318 8.27 -10.73 -14.01
CA SER A 318 8.69 -10.62 -15.41
C SER A 318 7.84 -11.49 -16.34
N GLU A 319 7.66 -12.76 -15.98
CA GLU A 319 6.87 -13.71 -16.76
C GLU A 319 5.37 -13.47 -16.62
N VAL A 320 4.89 -13.01 -15.46
CA VAL A 320 3.50 -12.56 -15.26
C VAL A 320 3.17 -11.41 -16.21
N VAL A 321 4.04 -10.41 -16.29
CA VAL A 321 3.87 -9.24 -17.17
C VAL A 321 3.91 -9.65 -18.64
N THR A 322 4.82 -10.57 -18.98
CA THR A 322 4.94 -11.10 -20.35
C THR A 322 3.70 -11.89 -20.76
N SER A 323 3.24 -12.80 -19.92
CA SER A 323 2.04 -13.61 -20.17
C SER A 323 0.78 -12.76 -20.30
N VAL A 324 0.58 -11.74 -19.46
CA VAL A 324 -0.52 -10.78 -19.60
C VAL A 324 -0.43 -10.03 -20.93
N ARG A 325 0.76 -9.53 -21.31
CA ARG A 325 0.97 -8.82 -22.58
C ARG A 325 0.67 -9.71 -23.79
N THR A 326 1.12 -10.96 -23.76
CA THR A 326 1.00 -11.88 -24.90
C THR A 326 -0.31 -12.68 -24.89
N GLY A 327 -1.11 -12.63 -23.83
CA GLY A 327 -2.25 -13.54 -23.67
C GLY A 327 -1.81 -15.01 -23.57
N ASN A 328 -0.63 -15.28 -22.99
CA ASN A 328 -0.14 -16.65 -22.84
C ASN A 328 -0.61 -17.22 -21.50
N LEU A 329 -1.75 -17.90 -21.51
CA LEU A 329 -2.39 -18.45 -20.32
C LEU A 329 -1.55 -19.57 -19.67
N ARG A 330 -0.86 -20.39 -20.48
CA ARG A 330 0.01 -21.46 -20.01
C ARG A 330 1.15 -20.91 -19.15
N LEU A 331 1.87 -19.92 -19.70
CA LEU A 331 2.98 -19.26 -19.00
C LEU A 331 2.47 -18.61 -17.72
N PHE A 332 1.32 -17.93 -17.77
CA PHE A 332 0.71 -17.31 -16.60
C PHE A 332 0.50 -18.33 -15.46
N ASN A 333 -0.20 -19.43 -15.73
CA ASN A 333 -0.47 -20.47 -14.74
C ASN A 333 0.83 -21.11 -14.21
N GLN A 334 1.80 -21.37 -15.09
CA GLN A 334 3.10 -21.93 -14.70
C GLN A 334 3.88 -21.00 -13.77
N THR A 335 3.97 -19.70 -14.09
CA THR A 335 4.67 -18.72 -13.25
C THR A 335 3.97 -18.54 -11.89
N LEU A 336 2.62 -18.52 -11.86
CA LEU A 336 1.87 -18.45 -10.60
C LEU A 336 2.14 -19.66 -9.72
N ASN A 337 2.20 -20.86 -10.29
CA ASN A 337 2.54 -22.09 -9.57
C ASN A 337 4.00 -22.09 -9.09
N GLN A 338 4.95 -21.72 -9.96
CA GLN A 338 6.38 -21.69 -9.64
C GLN A 338 6.71 -20.71 -8.50
N HIS A 339 6.03 -19.57 -8.45
CA HIS A 339 6.25 -18.52 -7.45
C HIS A 339 5.11 -18.42 -6.42
N GLN A 340 4.32 -19.48 -6.27
CA GLN A 340 3.12 -19.50 -5.43
C GLN A 340 3.40 -19.05 -3.99
N ALA A 341 4.41 -19.64 -3.34
CA ALA A 341 4.77 -19.32 -1.96
C ALA A 341 5.10 -17.83 -1.78
N PHE A 342 5.81 -17.23 -2.73
CA PHE A 342 6.15 -15.81 -2.72
C PHE A 342 4.92 -14.91 -2.83
N PHE A 343 4.00 -15.22 -3.75
CA PHE A 343 2.78 -14.46 -3.96
C PHE A 343 1.77 -14.60 -2.81
N ILE A 344 1.68 -15.79 -2.19
CA ILE A 344 0.86 -16.04 -1.00
C ILE A 344 1.43 -15.28 0.19
N GLN A 345 2.73 -15.40 0.46
CA GLN A 345 3.38 -14.70 1.57
C GLN A 345 3.28 -13.16 1.42
N SER A 346 3.30 -12.68 0.17
CA SER A 346 3.12 -11.26 -0.15
C SER A 346 1.65 -10.80 -0.10
N GLY A 347 0.68 -11.71 0.01
CA GLY A 347 -0.74 -11.41 0.07
C GLY A 347 -1.36 -10.93 -1.25
N ILE A 348 -0.78 -11.31 -2.40
CA ILE A 348 -1.20 -10.85 -3.73
C ILE A 348 -1.63 -11.98 -4.69
N TYR A 349 -1.49 -13.25 -4.29
CA TYR A 349 -1.82 -14.41 -5.12
C TYR A 349 -3.25 -14.33 -5.69
N LEU A 350 -4.25 -14.08 -4.83
CA LEU A 350 -5.65 -13.99 -5.25
C LEU A 350 -5.92 -12.82 -6.19
N ILE A 351 -5.15 -11.73 -6.07
CA ILE A 351 -5.28 -10.56 -6.96
C ILE A 351 -4.68 -10.88 -8.33
N LEU A 352 -3.57 -11.61 -8.36
CA LEU A 352 -2.99 -12.11 -9.62
C LEU A 352 -3.93 -13.11 -10.30
N GLU A 353 -4.55 -14.04 -9.57
CA GLU A 353 -5.59 -14.92 -10.15
C GLU A 353 -6.72 -14.12 -10.82
N LYS A 354 -7.18 -13.03 -10.20
CA LYS A 354 -8.15 -12.13 -10.84
C LYS A 354 -7.63 -11.48 -12.11
N ALA A 355 -6.31 -11.27 -12.26
CA ALA A 355 -5.72 -10.77 -13.49
C ALA A 355 -5.72 -11.80 -14.64
N LYS A 356 -6.00 -13.10 -14.38
CA LYS A 356 -6.14 -14.15 -15.41
C LYS A 356 -7.17 -13.77 -16.48
N ILE A 357 -8.24 -13.05 -16.10
CA ILE A 357 -9.26 -12.57 -17.03
C ILE A 357 -8.67 -11.66 -18.13
N ILE A 358 -7.66 -10.87 -17.80
CA ILE A 358 -6.99 -9.97 -18.74
C ILE A 358 -6.12 -10.77 -19.72
N VAL A 359 -5.48 -11.84 -19.25
CA VAL A 359 -4.71 -12.77 -20.09
C VAL A 359 -5.64 -13.42 -21.12
N LEU A 360 -6.79 -13.94 -20.67
CA LEU A 360 -7.82 -14.54 -21.53
C LEU A 360 -8.36 -13.53 -22.54
N ARG A 361 -8.70 -12.32 -22.10
CA ARG A 361 -9.12 -11.22 -22.98
C ARG A 361 -8.07 -10.97 -24.08
N ASN A 362 -6.80 -10.91 -23.74
CA ASN A 362 -5.73 -10.65 -24.69
C ASN A 362 -5.48 -11.82 -25.65
N LEU A 363 -5.62 -13.06 -25.19
CA LEU A 363 -5.61 -14.25 -26.04
C LEU A 363 -6.75 -14.19 -27.08
N PHE A 364 -7.97 -13.93 -26.63
CA PHE A 364 -9.15 -13.88 -27.49
C PHE A 364 -9.12 -12.70 -28.46
N LYS A 365 -8.56 -11.56 -28.02
CA LYS A 365 -8.29 -10.43 -28.91
C LYS A 365 -7.35 -10.81 -30.05
N LYS A 366 -6.30 -11.61 -29.79
CA LYS A 366 -5.39 -12.09 -30.84
C LYS A 366 -6.12 -12.99 -31.84
N ILE A 367 -6.94 -13.92 -31.36
CA ILE A 367 -7.72 -14.81 -32.23
C ILE A 367 -8.64 -13.98 -33.12
N TYR A 368 -9.35 -13.00 -32.56
CA TYR A 368 -10.19 -12.09 -33.35
C TYR A 368 -9.40 -11.35 -34.44
N ILE A 369 -8.22 -10.80 -34.10
CA ILE A 369 -7.35 -10.10 -35.07
C ILE A 369 -6.91 -11.05 -36.19
N LEU A 370 -6.54 -12.29 -35.86
CA LEU A 370 -6.10 -13.30 -36.83
C LEU A 370 -7.23 -13.79 -37.74
N THR A 371 -8.45 -13.92 -37.23
CA THR A 371 -9.61 -14.35 -38.02
C THR A 371 -10.05 -13.27 -39.02
N GLY A 372 -9.87 -11.98 -38.69
CA GLY A 372 -10.17 -10.87 -39.61
C GLY A 372 -11.66 -10.64 -39.89
N THR A 373 -12.57 -11.26 -39.12
CA THR A 373 -14.02 -11.11 -39.29
C THR A 373 -14.71 -10.79 -37.97
N HIS A 374 -15.88 -10.14 -38.03
CA HIS A 374 -16.68 -9.81 -36.84
C HIS A 374 -17.47 -10.99 -36.27
N GLN A 375 -17.48 -12.13 -36.95
CA GLN A 375 -18.17 -13.35 -36.54
C GLN A 375 -17.16 -14.47 -36.43
N VAL A 376 -16.69 -14.74 -35.21
CA VAL A 376 -15.61 -15.71 -34.96
C VAL A 376 -16.22 -17.01 -34.42
N ASP A 377 -15.83 -18.14 -35.00
CA ASP A 377 -16.27 -19.45 -34.54
C ASP A 377 -15.79 -19.72 -33.11
N ILE A 378 -16.69 -20.17 -32.24
CA ILE A 378 -16.40 -20.48 -30.83
C ILE A 378 -15.33 -21.58 -30.72
N GLN A 379 -15.30 -22.50 -31.68
CA GLN A 379 -14.30 -23.56 -31.72
C GLN A 379 -12.88 -23.00 -31.79
N LEU A 380 -12.63 -21.87 -32.46
CA LEU A 380 -11.28 -21.27 -32.52
C LEU A 380 -10.79 -20.86 -31.13
N PHE A 381 -11.68 -20.33 -30.28
CA PHE A 381 -11.34 -19.99 -28.90
C PHE A 381 -11.09 -21.25 -28.07
N GLN A 382 -11.91 -22.29 -28.25
CA GLN A 382 -11.74 -23.57 -27.55
C GLN A 382 -10.39 -24.23 -27.90
N HIS A 383 -10.03 -24.29 -29.18
CA HIS A 383 -8.73 -24.82 -29.62
C HIS A 383 -7.57 -24.02 -29.04
N ALA A 384 -7.69 -22.69 -28.97
CA ALA A 384 -6.67 -21.85 -28.36
C ALA A 384 -6.53 -22.07 -26.85
N LEU A 385 -7.63 -22.28 -26.12
CA LEU A 385 -7.59 -22.62 -24.69
C LEU A 385 -6.89 -23.97 -24.46
N LYS A 386 -7.23 -24.99 -25.26
CA LYS A 386 -6.55 -26.30 -25.23
C LYS A 386 -5.07 -26.17 -25.54
N ALA A 387 -4.71 -25.39 -26.56
CA ALA A 387 -3.31 -25.10 -26.89
C ALA A 387 -2.56 -24.36 -25.76
N MET A 388 -3.28 -23.66 -24.89
CA MET A 388 -2.71 -23.02 -23.69
C MET A 388 -2.76 -23.90 -22.44
N GLY A 389 -3.13 -25.18 -22.56
CA GLY A 389 -3.09 -26.17 -21.46
C GLY A 389 -4.39 -26.31 -20.65
N GLU A 390 -5.51 -25.74 -21.12
CA GLU A 390 -6.84 -26.03 -20.58
C GLU A 390 -7.43 -27.22 -21.40
N GLU A 391 -6.96 -28.44 -21.16
CA GLU A 391 -7.18 -29.61 -22.03
C GLU A 391 -8.63 -30.10 -22.03
N ASP A 392 -9.29 -30.07 -20.87
CA ASP A 392 -10.65 -30.56 -20.66
C ASP A 392 -11.73 -29.56 -21.09
N VAL A 393 -11.34 -28.37 -21.58
CA VAL A 393 -12.31 -27.31 -21.86
C VAL A 393 -13.27 -27.68 -22.99
N ASP A 394 -14.56 -27.65 -22.67
CA ASP A 394 -15.62 -27.91 -23.64
C ASP A 394 -16.18 -26.61 -24.26
N THR A 395 -17.11 -26.77 -25.20
CA THR A 395 -17.73 -25.61 -25.87
C THR A 395 -18.60 -24.80 -24.91
N ALA A 396 -19.22 -25.41 -23.90
CA ALA A 396 -20.06 -24.73 -22.92
C ALA A 396 -19.21 -23.87 -21.97
N GLU A 397 -18.09 -24.40 -21.48
CA GLU A 397 -17.11 -23.67 -20.67
C GLU A 397 -16.48 -22.52 -21.47
N THR A 398 -16.15 -22.76 -22.75
CA THR A 398 -15.66 -21.68 -23.63
C THR A 398 -16.69 -20.56 -23.79
N GLN A 399 -17.97 -20.91 -23.97
CA GLN A 399 -19.08 -19.95 -24.01
C GLN A 399 -19.23 -19.21 -22.68
N CYS A 400 -19.06 -19.87 -21.53
CA CYS A 400 -19.08 -19.25 -20.22
C CYS A 400 -17.97 -18.22 -20.05
N ILE A 401 -16.72 -18.55 -20.42
CA ILE A 401 -15.59 -17.62 -20.37
C ILE A 401 -15.84 -16.39 -21.26
N LEU A 402 -16.32 -16.60 -22.49
CA LEU A 402 -16.70 -15.52 -23.40
C LEU A 402 -17.83 -14.67 -22.81
N GLY A 403 -18.85 -15.32 -22.23
CA GLY A 403 -19.98 -14.66 -21.58
C GLY A 403 -19.53 -13.76 -20.45
N ASN A 404 -18.64 -14.22 -19.58
CA ASN A 404 -18.06 -13.43 -18.48
C ASN A 404 -17.28 -12.23 -19.02
N LEU A 405 -16.47 -12.42 -20.07
CA LEU A 405 -15.73 -11.31 -20.71
C LEU A 405 -16.66 -10.27 -21.36
N ILE A 406 -17.83 -10.69 -21.86
CA ILE A 406 -18.86 -9.78 -22.38
C ILE A 406 -19.54 -9.04 -21.23
N PHE A 407 -19.96 -9.77 -20.20
CA PHE A 407 -20.63 -9.24 -19.02
C PHE A 407 -19.78 -8.17 -18.32
N ASP A 408 -18.49 -8.45 -18.13
CA ASP A 408 -17.53 -7.52 -17.53
C ASP A 408 -17.14 -6.36 -18.47
N GLY A 409 -17.63 -6.33 -19.71
CA GLY A 409 -17.34 -5.27 -20.68
C GLY A 409 -15.93 -5.34 -21.29
N HIS A 410 -15.21 -6.44 -21.10
CA HIS A 410 -13.91 -6.71 -21.71
C HIS A 410 -14.01 -7.04 -23.22
N ILE A 411 -15.17 -7.54 -23.66
CA ILE A 411 -15.56 -7.78 -25.05
C ILE A 411 -16.91 -7.11 -25.30
N LYS A 412 -17.05 -6.37 -26.40
CA LYS A 412 -18.33 -5.85 -26.87
C LYS A 412 -18.88 -6.77 -27.95
N GLY A 413 -19.95 -7.50 -27.66
CA GLY A 413 -20.54 -8.44 -28.59
C GLY A 413 -21.61 -9.31 -27.93
N TYR A 414 -22.02 -10.35 -28.63
CA TYR A 414 -22.93 -11.38 -28.12
C TYR A 414 -22.56 -12.76 -28.67
N ILE A 415 -23.02 -13.80 -27.98
CA ILE A 415 -22.86 -15.20 -28.38
C ILE A 415 -24.08 -15.61 -29.20
N SER A 416 -23.88 -16.05 -30.44
CA SER A 416 -24.92 -16.67 -31.26
C SER A 416 -24.88 -18.18 -31.05
N HIS A 417 -25.74 -18.69 -30.17
CA HIS A 417 -25.80 -20.13 -29.85
C HIS A 417 -26.16 -20.98 -31.08
N GLN A 418 -27.13 -20.56 -31.88
CA GLN A 418 -27.57 -21.30 -33.07
C GLN A 418 -26.45 -21.51 -34.09
N HIS A 419 -25.53 -20.56 -34.21
CA HIS A 419 -24.42 -20.61 -35.16
C HIS A 419 -23.07 -20.92 -34.54
N ASN A 420 -23.02 -21.17 -33.22
CA ASN A 420 -21.81 -21.37 -32.43
C ASN A 420 -20.72 -20.31 -32.70
N LYS A 421 -21.12 -19.03 -32.74
CA LYS A 421 -20.23 -17.90 -33.07
C LYS A 421 -20.26 -16.80 -32.02
N LEU A 422 -19.10 -16.19 -31.77
CA LEU A 422 -19.00 -14.90 -31.11
C LEU A 422 -19.17 -13.80 -32.17
N VAL A 423 -20.19 -12.96 -32.02
CA VAL A 423 -20.41 -11.78 -32.86
C VAL A 423 -19.94 -10.54 -32.11
N VAL A 424 -18.83 -9.95 -32.53
CA VAL A 424 -18.24 -8.78 -31.87
C VAL A 424 -18.66 -7.47 -32.55
N SER A 425 -18.65 -6.39 -31.78
CA SER A 425 -18.93 -5.04 -32.27
C SER A 425 -17.96 -4.64 -33.39
N LYS A 426 -18.47 -3.94 -34.40
CA LYS A 426 -17.63 -3.33 -35.44
C LYS A 426 -16.77 -2.19 -34.90
N GLN A 427 -17.23 -1.54 -33.83
CA GLN A 427 -16.55 -0.44 -33.18
C GLN A 427 -16.00 -0.91 -31.84
N ASN A 428 -14.67 -0.87 -31.68
CA ASN A 428 -13.96 -1.23 -30.45
C ASN A 428 -14.43 -2.57 -29.83
N PRO A 429 -14.34 -3.70 -30.55
CA PRO A 429 -14.76 -5.03 -30.06
C PRO A 429 -14.08 -5.44 -28.76
N PHE A 430 -12.86 -4.94 -28.52
CA PHE A 430 -12.10 -5.12 -27.29
C PHE A 430 -11.71 -3.74 -26.72
N PRO A 431 -12.55 -3.12 -25.87
CA PRO A 431 -12.30 -1.78 -25.34
C PRO A 431 -10.99 -1.66 -24.54
N PRO A 432 -10.40 -0.46 -24.42
CA PRO A 432 -9.29 -0.22 -23.52
C PRO A 432 -9.65 -0.53 -22.06
N LEU A 433 -8.77 -1.23 -21.35
CA LEU A 433 -9.05 -1.76 -20.01
C LEU A 433 -9.30 -0.68 -18.95
N GLY A 434 -8.62 0.47 -19.03
CA GLY A 434 -8.85 1.60 -18.11
C GLY A 434 -10.26 2.20 -18.16
N GLY A 435 -10.99 1.98 -19.26
CA GLY A 435 -12.37 2.44 -19.44
C GLY A 435 -13.44 1.43 -19.03
N VAL A 436 -13.06 0.19 -18.70
CA VAL A 436 -14.01 -0.86 -18.32
C VAL A 436 -14.42 -0.65 -16.86
N GLN A 437 -15.71 -0.43 -16.61
CA GLN A 437 -16.26 -0.54 -15.26
C GLN A 437 -16.48 -2.03 -14.99
N VAL A 438 -15.62 -2.62 -14.17
CA VAL A 438 -15.86 -3.98 -13.65
C VAL A 438 -17.20 -3.91 -12.92
N ALA A 439 -18.18 -4.68 -13.38
CA ALA A 439 -19.46 -4.76 -12.70
C ALA A 439 -19.19 -5.14 -11.23
N ALA A 440 -19.63 -4.31 -10.29
CA ALA A 440 -19.49 -4.63 -8.88
C ALA A 440 -20.25 -5.94 -8.64
N THR A 441 -19.53 -7.01 -8.32
CA THR A 441 -20.15 -8.24 -7.80
C THR A 441 -20.86 -7.85 -6.50
N GLY A 442 -22.19 -7.79 -6.55
CA GLY A 442 -23.06 -7.54 -5.40
C GLY A 442 -23.11 -8.71 -4.43
#